data_AF-A0A7K2Q9C2-F1
#
_entry.id   AF-A0A7K2Q9C2-F1
#
_cell.length_a   1.000
_cell.length_b   1.000
_cell.length_c   1.000
_cell.angle_alpha   90.00
_cell.angle_beta   90.00
_cell.angle_gamma   90.00
#
_symmetry.space_group_name_H-M   'P 1'
#
loop_
_entity.id
_entity.type
_entity.pdbx_description
1 polymer ?
#
loop_
_entity_poly.entity_id
_entity_poly.type
_entity_poly.pdbx_seq_one_letter_code
_entity_poly.pdbx_strand_id
1 'polypeptide(L)'
;MTVSGAVRADGRPAASADVRSITVPGVEAPVPVYPDGPVTLTLPVRAHGNGDGDGAATVLLGYASCSTRDGCTIPVSGHPVHLNVTAAGAAFSPR
;
A
#
# COMPACT_ATOMS: atom_id res chain seq x y z
N MET A 1 4.74 -4.26 1.00
CA MET A 1 3.42 -4.54 0.38
C MET A 1 3.53 -5.91 -0.27
N THR A 2 2.55 -6.78 -0.04
CA THR A 2 2.58 -8.17 -0.55
C THR A 2 1.26 -8.44 -1.27
N VAL A 3 1.32 -9.12 -2.41
CA VAL A 3 0.15 -9.42 -3.26
C VAL A 3 -0.05 -10.93 -3.35
N SER A 4 -1.29 -11.39 -3.25
CA SER A 4 -1.66 -12.80 -3.40
C SER A 4 -3.03 -12.97 -4.06
N GLY A 5 -3.32 -14.20 -4.51
CA GLY A 5 -4.57 -14.58 -5.16
C GLY A 5 -4.56 -14.33 -6.67
N ALA A 6 -5.68 -13.84 -7.21
CA ALA A 6 -5.94 -13.69 -8.64
C ALA A 6 -5.13 -12.58 -9.35
N VAL A 7 -4.18 -11.94 -8.66
CA VAL A 7 -3.26 -10.95 -9.26
C VAL A 7 -1.82 -11.17 -8.81
N ARG A 8 -0.87 -10.68 -9.61
CA ARG A 8 0.54 -10.52 -9.25
C ARG A 8 0.97 -9.07 -9.42
N ALA A 9 1.94 -8.65 -8.61
CA ALA A 9 2.59 -7.35 -8.79
C ALA A 9 3.30 -7.31 -10.15
N ASP A 10 3.13 -6.19 -10.86
CA ASP A 10 3.70 -5.94 -12.19
C ASP A 10 4.72 -4.79 -12.18
N GLY A 11 5.28 -4.51 -11.03
CA GLY A 11 6.21 -3.42 -10.86
C GLY A 11 6.33 -3.00 -9.41
N ARG A 12 7.06 -1.91 -9.21
CA ARG A 12 7.23 -1.31 -7.89
C ARG A 12 6.04 -0.38 -7.60
N PRO A 13 5.59 -0.31 -6.34
CA PRO A 13 4.64 0.71 -5.95
C PRO A 13 5.26 2.11 -6.09
N ALA A 14 4.45 3.07 -6.48
CA ALA A 14 4.79 4.49 -6.53
C ALA A 14 3.88 5.29 -5.59
N ALA A 15 4.43 6.32 -4.94
CA ALA A 15 3.68 7.24 -4.11
C ALA A 15 3.37 8.53 -4.88
N SER A 16 2.24 9.17 -4.56
CA SER A 16 1.86 10.47 -5.14
C SER A 16 2.65 11.66 -4.59
N ALA A 17 3.56 11.42 -3.64
CA ALA A 17 4.36 12.45 -2.99
C ALA A 17 5.80 11.94 -2.83
N ASP A 18 6.75 12.87 -2.99
CA ASP A 18 8.15 12.60 -2.69
C ASP A 18 8.39 12.57 -1.18
N VAL A 19 9.36 11.73 -0.79
CA VAL A 19 9.81 11.67 0.61
C VAL A 19 10.60 12.92 0.98
N ARG A 20 10.44 13.35 2.22
CA ARG A 20 11.23 14.40 2.86
C ARG A 20 11.99 13.78 4.02
N SER A 21 13.25 14.15 4.18
CA SER A 21 14.02 13.77 5.36
C SER A 21 13.70 14.71 6.50
N ILE A 22 13.29 14.15 7.65
CA ILE A 22 13.11 14.90 8.90
C ILE A 22 14.10 14.42 9.96
N THR A 23 14.45 15.30 10.89
CA THR A 23 15.21 14.93 12.08
C THR A 23 14.24 14.64 13.22
N VAL A 24 14.30 13.44 13.77
CA VAL A 24 13.49 13.04 14.92
C VAL A 24 14.38 12.99 16.16
N PRO A 25 14.04 13.70 17.25
CA PRO A 25 14.83 13.64 18.48
C PRO A 25 15.00 12.19 18.97
N GLY A 26 16.23 11.81 19.29
CA GLY A 26 16.56 10.44 19.73
C GLY A 26 16.76 9.43 18.60
N VAL A 27 16.63 9.84 17.33
CA VAL A 27 16.98 9.02 16.17
C VAL A 27 18.25 9.58 15.53
N GLU A 28 19.25 8.72 15.37
CA GLU A 28 20.58 9.14 14.90
C GLU A 28 20.58 9.56 13.42
N ALA A 29 19.77 8.90 12.59
CA ALA A 29 19.68 9.17 11.16
C ALA A 29 18.42 9.97 10.78
N PRO A 30 18.49 10.85 9.77
CA PRO A 30 17.30 11.48 9.21
C PRO A 30 16.29 10.43 8.73
N VAL A 31 15.03 10.61 9.12
CA VAL A 31 13.95 9.68 8.82
C VAL A 31 13.23 10.14 7.55
N PRO A 32 13.13 9.31 6.50
CA PRO A 32 12.33 9.64 5.32
C PRO A 32 10.84 9.51 5.66
N VAL A 33 10.08 10.59 5.46
CA VAL A 33 8.63 10.64 5.66
C VAL A 33 7.95 11.27 4.46
N TYR A 34 6.71 10.89 4.20
CA TYR A 34 5.86 11.67 3.29
C TYR A 34 5.39 12.95 3.97
N PRO A 35 5.12 14.04 3.21
CA PRO A 35 4.60 15.27 3.79
C PRO A 35 3.22 15.08 4.43
N ASP A 36 2.85 16.02 5.30
CA ASP A 36 1.52 16.05 5.91
C ASP A 36 0.41 16.10 4.84
N GLY A 37 -0.61 15.26 5.01
CA GLY A 37 -1.74 15.15 4.10
C GLY A 37 -1.91 13.74 3.52
N PRO A 38 -2.91 13.54 2.65
CA PRO A 38 -3.15 12.25 2.03
C PRO A 38 -2.05 11.88 1.04
N VAL A 39 -1.63 10.62 1.08
CA VAL A 39 -0.67 10.02 0.14
C VAL A 39 -1.34 8.85 -0.56
N THR A 40 -1.31 8.85 -1.89
CA THR A 40 -1.83 7.74 -2.70
C THR A 40 -0.67 6.83 -3.11
N LEU A 41 -0.81 5.54 -2.81
CA LEU A 41 0.10 4.50 -3.31
C LEU A 41 -0.54 3.79 -4.51
N THR A 42 0.18 3.74 -5.63
CA THR A 42 -0.21 3.02 -6.84
C THR A 42 0.68 1.81 -7.01
N LEU A 43 0.09 0.60 -6.99
CA LEU A 43 0.81 -0.64 -7.29
C LEU A 43 0.29 -1.20 -8.62
N PRO A 44 1.10 -1.26 -9.69
CA PRO A 44 0.71 -1.95 -10.90
C PRO A 44 0.57 -3.46 -10.61
N VAL A 45 -0.53 -4.04 -11.05
CA VAL A 45 -0.82 -5.47 -10.92
C VAL A 45 -1.32 -6.04 -12.25
N ARG A 46 -1.07 -7.33 -12.49
CA ARG A 46 -1.67 -8.10 -13.59
C ARG A 46 -2.47 -9.27 -13.05
N ALA A 47 -3.54 -9.64 -13.74
CA ALA A 47 -4.29 -10.84 -13.44
C ALA A 47 -3.39 -12.09 -13.50
N HIS A 48 -3.62 -13.03 -12.61
CA HIS A 48 -2.85 -14.26 -12.48
C HIS A 48 -3.74 -15.43 -12.04
N GLY A 49 -3.92 -16.44 -12.89
CA GLY A 49 -4.70 -17.64 -12.58
C GLY A 49 -5.06 -18.46 -13.83
N ASN A 50 -5.36 -19.75 -13.63
CA ASN A 50 -5.79 -20.67 -14.69
C ASN A 50 -7.32 -20.61 -14.84
N GLY A 51 -7.83 -19.91 -15.85
CA GLY A 51 -9.26 -19.90 -16.21
C GLY A 51 -9.95 -18.57 -15.93
N ASP A 52 -10.48 -17.98 -17.00
CA ASP A 52 -11.44 -16.86 -17.11
C ASP A 52 -11.14 -15.50 -16.43
N GLY A 53 -10.04 -15.35 -15.70
CA GLY A 53 -9.60 -14.04 -15.21
C GLY A 53 -10.44 -13.47 -14.05
N ASP A 54 -11.40 -14.25 -13.54
CA ASP A 54 -12.24 -13.91 -12.40
C ASP A 54 -11.66 -14.51 -11.10
N GLY A 55 -11.59 -13.72 -10.02
CA GLY A 55 -11.18 -14.26 -8.72
C GLY A 55 -10.79 -13.23 -7.66
N ALA A 56 -10.78 -13.68 -6.40
CA ALA A 56 -10.37 -12.86 -5.28
C ALA A 56 -8.85 -12.68 -5.24
N ALA A 57 -8.42 -11.46 -4.92
CA ALA A 57 -7.04 -11.13 -4.62
C ALA A 57 -6.95 -10.33 -3.32
N THR A 58 -5.80 -10.38 -2.67
CA THR A 58 -5.54 -9.61 -1.46
C THR A 58 -4.18 -8.93 -1.56
N VAL A 59 -4.16 -7.67 -1.16
CA VAL A 59 -2.93 -6.90 -1.01
C VAL A 59 -2.75 -6.53 0.45
N LEU A 60 -1.61 -6.90 1.01
CA LEU A 60 -1.23 -6.59 2.39
C LEU A 60 -0.39 -5.31 2.41
N LEU A 61 -0.90 -4.27 3.05
CA LEU A 61 -0.26 -2.97 3.19
C LEU A 61 0.26 -2.77 4.63
N GLY A 62 1.57 -2.55 4.77
CA GLY A 62 2.15 -2.07 6.03
C GLY A 62 2.35 -0.56 5.97
N TYR A 63 1.98 0.16 7.03
CA TYR A 63 2.15 1.62 7.09
C TYR A 63 2.30 2.10 8.53
N ALA A 64 2.97 3.24 8.68
CA ALA A 64 3.05 4.00 9.93
C ALA A 64 2.80 5.48 9.59
N SER A 65 2.25 6.23 10.54
CA SER A 65 2.01 7.66 10.38
C SER A 65 2.51 8.39 11.62
N CYS A 66 3.09 9.56 11.41
CA CYS A 66 3.42 10.49 12.50
C CYS A 66 2.77 11.83 12.17
N SER A 67 2.16 12.48 13.16
CA SER A 67 1.78 13.89 13.06
C SER A 67 2.43 14.66 14.20
N THR A 68 2.64 15.96 14.01
CA THR A 68 3.15 16.83 15.09
C THR A 68 2.17 16.94 16.26
N ARG A 69 0.88 16.70 16.01
CA ARG A 69 -0.20 16.79 17.00
C ARG A 69 -0.36 15.52 17.82
N ASP A 70 -0.33 14.36 17.16
CA ASP A 70 -0.72 13.08 17.73
C ASP A 70 0.48 12.13 17.93
N GLY A 71 1.68 12.57 17.53
CA GLY A 71 2.89 11.77 17.56
C GLY A 71 2.85 10.63 16.53
N CYS A 72 3.72 9.65 16.71
CA CYS A 72 3.77 8.47 15.85
C CYS A 72 2.78 7.40 16.32
N THR A 73 1.99 6.88 15.39
CA THR A 73 1.08 5.77 15.64
C THR A 73 1.84 4.44 15.61
N ILE A 74 1.28 3.42 16.30
CA ILE A 74 1.81 2.06 16.24
C ILE A 74 1.77 1.59 14.77
N PRO A 75 2.89 1.12 14.20
CA PRO A 75 2.91 0.65 12.83
C PRO A 75 1.88 -0.46 12.57
N VAL A 76 1.06 -0.27 11.55
CA VAL A 76 0.15 -1.30 11.07
C VAL A 76 0.92 -2.23 10.15
N SER A 77 0.89 -3.52 10.46
CA SER A 77 1.51 -4.57 9.64
C SER A 77 0.43 -5.36 8.92
N GLY A 78 0.54 -5.43 7.59
CA GLY A 78 -0.30 -6.31 6.78
C GLY A 78 -1.79 -5.98 6.79
N HIS A 79 -2.17 -4.71 6.72
CA HIS A 79 -3.56 -4.31 6.52
C HIS A 79 -4.09 -4.89 5.20
N PRO A 80 -5.15 -5.71 5.22
CA PRO A 80 -5.65 -6.35 4.01
C PRO A 80 -6.52 -5.39 3.20
N VAL A 81 -6.20 -5.31 1.91
CA VAL A 81 -7.01 -4.67 0.88
C VAL A 81 -7.51 -5.77 -0.05
N HIS A 82 -8.81 -6.03 -0.01
CA HIS A 82 -9.44 -7.08 -0.81
C HIS A 82 -9.85 -6.54 -2.17
N LEU A 83 -9.54 -7.34 -3.20
CA LEU A 83 -9.85 -7.05 -4.59
C LEU A 83 -10.66 -8.22 -5.15
N ASN A 84 -11.60 -7.90 -6.02
CA ASN A 84 -12.23 -8.87 -6.90
C ASN A 84 -11.78 -8.56 -8.32
N VAL A 85 -11.15 -9.53 -8.97
CA VAL A 85 -10.73 -9.45 -10.37
C VAL A 85 -11.83 -10.06 -11.20
N THR A 86 -12.17 -9.41 -12.30
CA THR A 86 -13.06 -9.94 -13.32
C THR A 86 -12.48 -9.70 -14.71
N ALA A 87 -13.09 -10.27 -15.74
CA ALA A 87 -12.84 -9.91 -17.13
C ALA A 87 -12.94 -8.39 -17.42
N ALA A 88 -13.75 -7.64 -16.65
CA ALA A 88 -13.89 -6.19 -16.77
C ALA A 88 -12.77 -5.39 -16.06
N GLY A 89 -11.95 -6.06 -15.24
CA GLY A 89 -10.88 -5.45 -14.45
C GLY A 89 -10.96 -5.79 -12.96
N ALA A 90 -10.04 -5.21 -12.19
CA ALA A 90 -9.99 -5.35 -10.73
C ALA A 90 -10.76 -4.22 -10.04
N ALA A 91 -11.61 -4.57 -9.09
CA ALA A 91 -12.33 -3.63 -8.24
C ALA A 91 -12.10 -3.96 -6.75
N PHE A 92 -12.24 -2.95 -5.88
CA PHE A 92 -12.25 -3.22 -4.44
C PHE A 92 -13.47 -4.05 -4.07
N SER A 93 -13.26 -5.09 -3.29
CA SER A 93 -14.36 -5.86 -2.73
C SER A 93 -15.07 -5.03 -1.64
N PRO A 94 -16.41 -4.96 -1.62
CA PRO A 94 -17.13 -4.39 -0.49
C PRO A 94 -16.77 -5.16 0.79
N ARG A 95 -16.60 -4.42 1.89
CA ARG A 95 -16.31 -4.98 3.21
C ARG A 95 -17.53 -5.65 3.83
#